data_AF-A0A383AKT3-F1
#
_entry.id   AF-A0A383AKT3-F1
#
_cell.length_a   1.000
_cell.length_b   1.000
_cell.length_c   1.000
_cell.angle_alpha   90.00
_cell.angle_beta   90.00
_cell.angle_gamma   90.00
#
_symmetry.space_group_name_H-M   'P 1'
#
loop_
_entity.id
_entity.type
_entity.pdbx_description
1 polymer ?
#
loop_
_entity_poly.entity_id
_entity_poly.type
_entity_poly.pdbx_seq_one_letter_code
_entity_poly.pdbx_strand_id
1 'polypeptide(L)'
;MSCFVLMVCFLSFSGVSVYAYESFKGVAMHSLDDLSKRIAEAEPGDDIFLEEGHYTGSGCVLSGKGTESRPVVVQARTTGGVTFADPVLLESDYVVLEGIQFVENGNLEILGTGCRITRCTWTDVQVGKRVRVRPRSKQIEIGFCRFQDKTSNLDKYRDCQLMQIVVRNEGELHHIHHNHFLDVLEGKSNNGYETLQLI
;
A
#
# COMPACT_ATOMS: atom_id res chain seq x y z
N MET A 1 -5.94 -66.35 48.11
CA MET A 1 -7.18 -66.87 47.49
C MET A 1 -7.61 -65.83 46.46
N SER A 2 -7.42 -66.09 45.17
CA SER A 2 -8.46 -66.66 44.28
C SER A 2 -9.69 -65.72 44.26
N CYS A 3 -10.19 -65.18 43.16
CA CYS A 3 -10.33 -65.71 41.82
C CYS A 3 -10.92 -64.61 40.92
N PHE A 4 -10.51 -64.61 39.66
CA PHE A 4 -11.32 -64.40 38.45
C PHE A 4 -11.87 -63.02 38.04
N VAL A 5 -11.33 -62.64 36.88
CA VAL A 5 -11.80 -61.75 35.82
C VAL A 5 -13.24 -62.09 35.39
N LEU A 6 -14.06 -61.06 35.17
CA LEU A 6 -15.05 -61.07 34.08
C LEU A 6 -15.08 -59.70 33.39
N MET A 7 -14.75 -59.73 32.11
CA MET A 7 -14.79 -58.66 31.11
C MET A 7 -16.20 -58.61 30.51
N VAL A 8 -16.87 -57.45 30.49
CA VAL A 8 -17.86 -57.07 29.45
C VAL A 8 -17.88 -55.55 29.26
N CYS A 9 -17.82 -55.16 27.99
CA CYS A 9 -17.73 -53.82 27.42
C CYS A 9 -18.92 -52.87 27.68
N PHE A 10 -18.61 -51.60 27.95
CA PHE A 10 -19.34 -50.43 27.43
C PHE A 10 -18.33 -49.31 27.18
N LEU A 11 -17.97 -49.05 25.92
CA LEU A 11 -17.12 -47.91 25.54
C LEU A 11 -18.01 -46.67 25.45
N SER A 12 -18.13 -45.92 26.55
CA SER A 12 -18.69 -44.58 26.56
C SER A 12 -17.58 -43.56 26.28
N PHE A 13 -17.69 -42.91 25.13
CA PHE A 13 -16.93 -41.74 24.72
C PHE A 13 -17.06 -40.63 25.77
N SER A 14 -15.98 -40.25 26.43
CA SER A 14 -15.91 -38.97 27.14
C SER A 14 -14.49 -38.44 27.16
N GLY A 15 -14.27 -37.35 26.43
CA GLY A 15 -13.21 -36.40 26.77
C GLY A 15 -11.95 -36.43 25.90
N VAL A 16 -12.08 -36.44 24.56
CA VAL A 16 -11.03 -35.78 23.76
C VAL A 16 -11.30 -34.29 23.84
N SER A 17 -10.52 -33.56 24.65
CA SER A 17 -10.51 -32.10 24.59
C SER A 17 -9.86 -31.70 23.28
N VAL A 18 -10.69 -31.38 22.29
CA VAL A 18 -10.26 -30.72 21.06
C VAL A 18 -9.93 -29.29 21.45
N TYR A 19 -8.65 -29.00 21.67
CA TYR A 19 -8.18 -27.62 21.69
C TYR A 19 -8.25 -27.11 20.25
N ALA A 20 -9.31 -26.38 19.93
CA ALA A 20 -9.32 -25.55 18.74
C ALA A 20 -8.19 -24.52 18.91
N TYR A 21 -7.16 -24.59 18.05
CA TYR A 21 -6.26 -23.47 17.88
C TYR A 21 -6.99 -22.47 16.98
N GLU A 22 -7.43 -21.36 17.53
CA GLU A 22 -7.69 -20.20 16.69
C GLU A 22 -6.33 -19.65 16.28
N SER A 23 -5.92 -19.94 15.04
CA SER A 23 -4.82 -19.20 14.40
C SER A 23 -5.32 -17.81 14.04
N PHE A 24 -5.29 -16.90 15.01
CA PHE A 24 -5.21 -15.49 14.67
C PHE A 24 -3.79 -15.24 14.13
N LYS A 25 -3.63 -15.29 12.79
CA LYS A 25 -2.42 -14.76 12.16
C LYS A 25 -2.46 -13.24 12.36
N GLY A 26 -1.94 -12.78 13.50
CA GLY A 26 -1.71 -11.36 13.73
C GLY A 26 -0.80 -10.84 12.61
N VAL A 27 -1.22 -9.74 11.96
CA VAL A 27 -0.38 -9.07 10.97
C VAL A 27 0.79 -8.43 11.72
N ALA A 28 2.03 -8.68 11.27
CA ALA A 28 3.20 -8.05 11.86
C ALA A 28 3.11 -6.53 11.67
N MET A 29 3.22 -5.77 12.77
CA MET A 29 3.26 -4.31 12.70
C MET A 29 4.69 -3.83 12.52
N HIS A 30 4.90 -2.99 11.51
CA HIS A 30 6.18 -2.39 11.17
C HIS A 30 6.05 -0.86 11.13
N SER A 31 7.20 -0.17 11.16
CA SER A 31 7.26 1.29 11.19
C SER A 31 7.60 1.87 9.82
N LEU A 32 6.79 2.83 9.36
CA LEU A 32 7.13 3.66 8.21
C LEU A 32 8.35 4.57 8.49
N ASP A 33 8.60 4.94 9.75
CA ASP A 33 9.77 5.75 10.11
C ASP A 33 11.08 4.97 9.95
N ASP A 34 11.06 3.67 10.21
CA ASP A 34 12.24 2.82 9.99
C ASP A 34 12.49 2.60 8.50
N LEU A 35 11.44 2.52 7.69
CA LEU A 35 11.57 2.54 6.23
C LEU A 35 12.16 3.88 5.73
N SER A 36 11.67 5.00 6.26
CA SER A 36 12.19 6.34 5.92
C SER A 36 13.70 6.43 6.15
N LYS A 37 14.19 5.96 7.31
CA LYS A 37 15.65 5.91 7.60
C LYS A 37 16.42 5.06 6.60
N ARG A 38 15.92 3.85 6.30
CA ARG A 38 16.56 2.93 5.34
C ARG A 38 16.66 3.53 3.95
N ILE A 39 15.62 4.22 3.48
CA ILE A 39 15.63 4.89 2.17
C ILE A 39 16.60 6.07 2.16
N ALA A 40 16.71 6.80 3.28
CA ALA A 40 17.65 7.92 3.40
C ALA A 40 19.12 7.48 3.40
N GLU A 41 19.39 6.26 3.86
CA GLU A 41 20.74 5.66 3.90
C GLU A 41 21.09 4.87 2.62
N ALA A 42 20.12 4.61 1.75
CA ALA A 42 20.31 3.79 0.56
C ALA A 42 21.16 4.49 -0.51
N GLU A 43 22.02 3.72 -1.15
CA GLU A 43 22.81 4.14 -2.30
C GLU A 43 22.09 3.84 -3.62
N PRO A 44 22.37 4.58 -4.71
CA PRO A 44 21.80 4.29 -6.03
C PRO A 44 22.01 2.83 -6.44
N GLY A 45 20.92 2.13 -6.74
CA GLY A 45 20.92 0.71 -7.13
C GLY A 45 20.64 -0.27 -5.99
N ASP A 46 20.42 0.22 -4.77
CA ASP A 46 20.04 -0.64 -3.65
C ASP A 46 18.59 -1.15 -3.77
N ASP A 47 18.40 -2.39 -3.34
CA ASP A 47 17.09 -3.03 -3.17
C ASP A 47 16.71 -3.11 -1.68
N ILE A 48 15.60 -2.48 -1.31
CA ILE A 48 14.98 -2.56 0.01
C ILE A 48 13.77 -3.48 -0.07
N PHE A 49 13.90 -4.67 0.51
CA PHE A 49 12.82 -5.64 0.63
C PHE A 49 12.02 -5.41 1.92
N LEU A 50 10.71 -5.25 1.77
CA LEU A 50 9.76 -5.15 2.85
C LEU A 50 9.16 -6.52 3.16
N GLU A 51 9.22 -6.92 4.43
CA GLU A 51 8.60 -8.15 4.91
C GLU A 51 7.08 -7.97 5.01
N GLU A 52 6.33 -9.07 4.94
CA GLU A 52 4.88 -9.03 5.05
C GLU A 52 4.45 -8.36 6.37
N GLY A 53 3.46 -7.47 6.28
CA GLY A 53 2.95 -6.78 7.45
C GLY A 53 2.31 -5.44 7.17
N HIS A 54 1.92 -4.81 8.27
CA HIS A 54 1.20 -3.56 8.32
C HIS A 54 2.12 -2.44 8.79
N TYR A 55 2.40 -1.50 7.89
CA TYR A 55 3.32 -0.39 8.12
C TYR A 55 2.52 0.87 8.43
N THR A 56 2.78 1.41 9.61
CA THR A 56 2.12 2.63 10.14
C THR A 56 3.17 3.68 10.51
N GLY A 57 2.77 4.93 10.55
CA GLY A 57 3.60 6.06 10.97
C GLY A 57 2.94 7.40 10.65
N SER A 58 3.16 8.41 11.48
CA SER A 58 2.52 9.71 11.29
C SER A 58 3.36 10.64 10.40
N GLY A 59 2.85 10.96 9.21
CA GLY A 59 3.47 11.97 8.33
C GLY A 59 4.81 11.52 7.73
N CYS A 60 4.88 10.27 7.29
CA CYS A 60 6.11 9.65 6.79
C CYS A 60 6.57 10.32 5.49
N VAL A 61 7.82 10.77 5.48
CA VAL A 61 8.53 11.24 4.29
C VAL A 61 9.57 10.20 3.89
N LEU A 62 9.45 9.65 2.69
CA LEU A 62 10.45 8.77 2.10
C LEU A 62 11.39 9.65 1.26
N SER A 63 12.60 9.85 1.75
CA SER A 63 13.62 10.69 1.12
C SER A 63 14.84 9.87 0.76
N GLY A 64 14.94 9.48 -0.52
CA GLY A 64 16.06 8.72 -1.07
C GLY A 64 16.47 9.28 -2.42
N LYS A 65 17.66 8.89 -2.87
CA LYS A 65 18.23 9.39 -4.11
C LYS A 65 18.91 8.28 -4.91
N GLY A 66 18.21 7.78 -5.91
CA GLY A 66 18.79 6.94 -6.95
C GLY A 66 19.33 7.74 -8.13
N THR A 67 19.60 7.05 -9.22
CA THR A 67 19.84 7.63 -10.55
C THR A 67 19.00 6.91 -11.59
N GLU A 68 18.85 7.50 -12.79
CA GLU A 68 18.12 6.89 -13.91
C GLU A 68 18.59 5.46 -14.23
N SER A 69 19.91 5.22 -14.18
CA SER A 69 20.50 3.91 -14.45
C SER A 69 20.56 2.98 -13.23
N ARG A 70 20.43 3.54 -12.02
CA ARG A 70 20.55 2.81 -10.74
C ARG A 70 19.54 3.38 -9.74
N PRO A 71 18.24 3.11 -9.93
CA PRO A 71 17.22 3.56 -8.99
C PRO A 71 17.37 2.84 -7.65
N VAL A 72 16.84 3.44 -6.58
CA VAL A 72 16.62 2.71 -5.31
C VAL A 72 15.25 2.03 -5.41
N VAL A 73 15.19 0.73 -5.18
CA VAL A 73 13.95 -0.05 -5.32
C VAL A 73 13.44 -0.45 -3.94
N VAL A 74 12.23 -0.02 -3.61
CA VAL A 74 11.52 -0.44 -2.39
C VAL A 74 10.39 -1.36 -2.81
N GLN A 75 10.49 -2.63 -2.44
CA GLN A 75 9.58 -3.67 -2.92
C GLN A 75 9.09 -4.59 -1.80
N ALA A 76 7.81 -4.96 -1.87
CA ALA A 76 7.28 -6.02 -1.01
C ALA A 76 7.88 -7.37 -1.42
N ARG A 77 8.36 -8.16 -0.44
CA ARG A 77 8.87 -9.53 -0.70
C ARG A 77 7.84 -10.41 -1.40
N THR A 78 6.60 -10.31 -0.96
CA THR A 78 5.44 -10.90 -1.61
C THR A 78 4.60 -9.75 -2.12
N THR A 79 4.29 -9.68 -3.42
CA THR A 79 3.41 -8.63 -3.97
C THR A 79 2.07 -8.65 -3.24
N GLY A 80 1.68 -7.51 -2.67
CA GLY A 80 0.49 -7.39 -1.84
C GLY A 80 0.67 -7.85 -0.39
N GLY A 81 1.81 -8.38 0.03
CA GLY A 81 2.06 -8.78 1.42
C GLY A 81 2.27 -7.61 2.38
N VAL A 82 2.45 -6.39 1.87
CA VAL A 82 2.74 -5.18 2.62
C VAL A 82 1.61 -4.18 2.48
N THR A 83 1.13 -3.64 3.60
CA THR A 83 0.11 -2.57 3.62
C THR A 83 0.66 -1.30 4.25
N PHE A 84 0.48 -0.16 3.60
CA PHE A 84 0.69 1.18 4.15
C PHE A 84 -0.68 1.75 4.52
N ALA A 85 -0.87 2.06 5.80
CA ALA A 85 -2.16 2.51 6.34
C ALA A 85 -2.22 4.00 6.63
N ASP A 86 -1.07 4.69 6.55
CA ASP A 86 -0.93 6.11 6.82
C ASP A 86 -0.38 6.87 5.60
N PRO A 87 -0.63 8.19 5.52
CA PRO A 87 -0.12 9.04 4.45
C PRO A 87 1.40 8.97 4.27
N VAL A 88 1.82 8.84 3.01
CA VAL A 88 3.23 8.83 2.61
C VAL A 88 3.51 9.97 1.64
N LEU A 89 4.57 10.73 1.92
CA LEU A 89 5.19 11.65 0.96
C LEU A 89 6.47 11.01 0.42
N LEU A 90 6.49 10.65 -0.87
CA LEU A 90 7.71 10.29 -1.58
C LEU A 90 8.40 11.57 -2.06
N GLU A 91 9.34 12.08 -1.28
CA GLU A 91 10.19 13.23 -1.63
C GLU A 91 11.58 12.74 -2.04
N SER A 92 11.69 12.24 -3.27
CA SER A 92 12.83 11.45 -3.74
C SER A 92 13.08 11.59 -5.23
N ASP A 93 14.30 11.29 -5.67
CA ASP A 93 14.63 11.14 -7.09
C ASP A 93 14.99 9.68 -7.40
N TYR A 94 14.44 9.14 -8.50
CA TYR A 94 14.68 7.79 -9.00
C TYR A 94 14.48 6.68 -7.94
N VAL A 95 13.39 6.78 -7.19
CA VAL A 95 12.92 5.73 -6.28
C VAL A 95 11.76 4.97 -6.91
N VAL A 96 11.80 3.64 -6.82
CA VAL A 96 10.73 2.75 -7.24
C VAL A 96 9.97 2.24 -6.03
N LEU A 97 8.65 2.40 -6.01
CA LEU A 97 7.77 1.70 -5.07
C LEU A 97 7.05 0.57 -5.82
N GLU A 98 7.27 -0.67 -5.40
CA GLU A 98 6.71 -1.86 -6.07
C GLU A 98 5.94 -2.79 -5.14
N GLY A 99 4.72 -3.17 -5.56
CA GLY A 99 3.98 -4.27 -4.93
C GLY A 99 3.37 -3.96 -3.57
N ILE A 100 3.25 -2.68 -3.20
CA ILE A 100 2.72 -2.21 -1.92
C ILE A 100 1.20 -2.00 -2.00
N GLN A 101 0.46 -2.38 -0.96
CA GLN A 101 -0.95 -2.03 -0.80
C GLN A 101 -1.10 -0.76 0.03
N PHE A 102 -2.00 0.11 -0.39
CA PHE A 102 -2.41 1.31 0.30
C PHE A 102 -3.86 1.11 0.76
N VAL A 103 -4.09 1.25 2.07
CA VAL A 103 -5.37 0.96 2.74
C VAL A 103 -5.68 2.05 3.75
N GLU A 104 -6.92 2.11 4.25
CA GLU A 104 -7.31 3.04 5.32
C GLU A 104 -6.97 4.51 4.97
N ASN A 105 -5.98 5.10 5.63
CA ASN A 105 -5.51 6.46 5.40
C ASN A 105 -4.25 6.54 4.52
N GLY A 106 -3.80 5.40 3.97
CA GLY A 106 -2.61 5.26 3.15
C GLY A 106 -2.78 5.92 1.79
N ASN A 107 -2.47 7.21 1.69
CA ASN A 107 -2.35 7.89 0.41
C ASN A 107 -0.89 8.19 0.06
N LEU A 108 -0.64 8.53 -1.20
CA LEU A 108 0.70 8.80 -1.71
C LEU A 108 0.75 10.20 -2.36
N GLU A 109 1.57 11.08 -1.82
CA GLU A 109 2.03 12.28 -2.52
C GLU A 109 3.45 12.07 -3.06
N ILE A 110 3.74 12.57 -4.25
CA ILE A 110 5.04 12.41 -4.93
C ILE A 110 5.61 13.79 -5.24
N LEU A 111 6.86 14.02 -4.83
CA LEU A 111 7.66 15.20 -5.15
C LEU A 111 9.07 14.76 -5.54
N GLY A 112 9.41 14.89 -6.83
CA GLY A 112 10.76 14.63 -7.31
C GLY A 112 10.81 14.19 -8.77
N THR A 113 11.91 13.54 -9.15
CA THR A 113 12.21 13.22 -10.56
C THR A 113 12.38 11.73 -10.78
N GLY A 114 11.78 11.18 -11.84
CA GLY A 114 12.07 9.81 -12.30
C GLY A 114 11.60 8.70 -11.35
N CYS A 115 10.74 9.01 -10.37
CA CYS A 115 10.18 8.01 -9.48
C CYS A 115 9.13 7.16 -10.20
N ARG A 116 9.06 5.88 -9.84
CA ARG A 116 8.17 4.90 -10.45
C ARG A 116 7.31 4.21 -9.42
N ILE A 117 6.01 4.19 -9.64
CA ILE A 117 5.05 3.49 -8.79
C ILE A 117 4.41 2.37 -9.61
N THR A 118 4.63 1.11 -9.20
CA THR A 118 4.18 -0.02 -10.02
C THR A 118 3.71 -1.22 -9.21
N ARG A 119 2.75 -1.98 -9.76
CA ARG A 119 2.12 -3.13 -9.10
C ARG A 119 1.55 -2.83 -7.71
N CYS A 120 1.31 -1.56 -7.40
CA CYS A 120 0.71 -1.14 -6.15
C CYS A 120 -0.82 -1.21 -6.24
N THR A 121 -1.49 -1.38 -5.10
CA THR A 121 -2.95 -1.42 -5.02
C THR A 121 -3.46 -0.40 -4.03
N TRP A 122 -4.47 0.38 -4.40
CA TRP A 122 -5.24 1.19 -3.46
C TRP A 122 -6.62 0.57 -3.29
N THR A 123 -6.89 0.07 -2.09
CA THR A 123 -8.18 -0.53 -1.72
C THR A 123 -8.86 0.37 -0.72
N ASP A 124 -9.97 0.98 -1.14
CA ASP A 124 -10.87 1.71 -0.26
C ASP A 124 -10.23 2.78 0.65
N VAL A 125 -9.18 3.45 0.16
CA VAL A 125 -8.54 4.55 0.89
C VAL A 125 -9.53 5.70 1.08
N GLN A 126 -9.70 6.12 2.34
CA GLN A 126 -10.77 7.01 2.82
C GLN A 126 -10.32 8.47 3.03
N VAL A 127 -9.11 8.82 2.63
CA VAL A 127 -8.54 10.16 2.84
C VAL A 127 -8.06 10.79 1.55
N GLY A 128 -8.37 12.08 1.42
CA GLY A 128 -7.82 12.98 0.42
C GLY A 128 -7.76 12.39 -0.99
N LYS A 129 -6.68 12.73 -1.69
CA LYS A 129 -6.36 12.15 -2.99
C LYS A 129 -5.55 10.89 -2.77
N ARG A 130 -5.90 9.78 -3.42
CA ARG A 130 -5.16 8.51 -3.23
C ARG A 130 -3.74 8.61 -3.75
N VAL A 131 -3.56 9.20 -4.93
CA VAL A 131 -2.25 9.55 -5.48
C VAL A 131 -2.23 11.00 -5.93
N ARG A 132 -1.20 11.74 -5.53
CA ARG A 132 -0.98 13.11 -5.99
C ARG A 132 0.46 13.31 -6.44
N VAL A 133 0.65 13.75 -7.67
CA VAL A 133 1.96 14.27 -8.12
C VAL A 133 1.98 15.76 -7.90
N ARG A 134 2.90 16.24 -7.05
CA ARG A 134 3.03 17.63 -6.63
C ARG A 134 3.70 18.48 -7.73
N PRO A 135 3.51 19.81 -7.73
CA PRO A 135 4.21 20.70 -8.66
C PRO A 135 5.73 20.55 -8.56
N ARG A 136 6.43 20.80 -9.68
CA ARG A 136 7.89 20.63 -9.87
C ARG A 136 8.39 19.19 -9.97
N SER A 137 7.52 18.20 -9.82
CA SER A 137 7.89 16.81 -10.11
C SER A 137 8.11 16.62 -11.61
N LYS A 138 8.99 15.71 -12.01
CA LYS A 138 9.26 15.40 -13.42
C LYS A 138 9.41 13.90 -13.62
N GLN A 139 9.06 13.40 -14.80
CA GLN A 139 9.28 12.03 -15.24
C GLN A 139 8.71 10.96 -14.28
N ILE A 140 7.64 11.30 -13.56
CA ILE A 140 6.94 10.34 -12.70
C ILE A 140 6.21 9.31 -13.56
N GLU A 141 6.49 8.03 -13.32
CA GLU A 141 5.77 6.90 -13.90
C GLU A 141 4.82 6.29 -12.87
N ILE A 142 3.54 6.15 -13.22
CA ILE A 142 2.57 5.38 -12.44
C ILE A 142 1.93 4.38 -13.37
N GLY A 143 2.27 3.10 -13.21
CA GLY A 143 1.75 2.08 -14.12
C GLY A 143 1.67 0.68 -13.55
N PHE A 144 0.75 -0.11 -14.10
CA PHE A 144 0.42 -1.46 -13.60
C PHE A 144 -0.14 -1.45 -12.16
N CYS A 145 -0.72 -0.33 -11.72
CA CYS A 145 -1.36 -0.24 -10.42
C CYS A 145 -2.86 -0.54 -10.51
N ARG A 146 -3.44 -0.96 -9.39
CA ARG A 146 -4.87 -1.19 -9.24
C ARG A 146 -5.46 -0.18 -8.26
N PHE A 147 -6.59 0.41 -8.63
CA PHE A 147 -7.35 1.30 -7.77
C PHE A 147 -8.78 0.81 -7.72
N GLN A 148 -9.27 0.47 -6.54
CA GLN A 148 -10.58 -0.17 -6.38
C GLN A 148 -11.35 0.38 -5.19
N ASP A 149 -12.64 0.08 -5.16
CA ASP A 149 -13.55 0.37 -4.06
C ASP A 149 -13.49 1.84 -3.67
N LYS A 150 -13.93 2.76 -4.53
CA LYS A 150 -13.90 4.20 -4.21
C LYS A 150 -15.13 4.60 -3.38
N THR A 151 -15.31 3.99 -2.21
CA THR A 151 -16.48 4.26 -1.37
C THR A 151 -16.43 5.65 -0.72
N SER A 152 -15.25 6.27 -0.64
CA SER A 152 -15.09 7.65 -0.16
C SER A 152 -16.00 8.66 -0.89
N ASN A 153 -16.42 8.35 -2.12
CA ASN A 153 -17.38 9.16 -2.89
C ASN A 153 -18.75 9.26 -2.24
N LEU A 154 -19.12 8.25 -1.45
CA LEU A 154 -20.37 8.18 -0.73
C LEU A 154 -20.35 8.97 0.57
N ASP A 155 -19.20 9.38 1.11
CA ASP A 155 -19.12 10.01 2.43
C ASP A 155 -18.45 11.38 2.43
N LYS A 156 -17.48 11.61 1.55
CA LYS A 156 -16.78 12.89 1.42
C LYS A 156 -17.56 13.86 0.54
N TYR A 157 -17.46 15.15 0.83
CA TYR A 157 -18.14 16.21 0.08
C TYR A 157 -17.34 16.70 -1.15
N ARG A 158 -16.00 16.63 -1.09
CA ARG A 158 -15.05 16.98 -2.16
C ARG A 158 -13.63 16.51 -1.78
N ASP A 159 -12.65 16.81 -2.63
CA ASP A 159 -11.20 16.57 -2.40
C ASP A 159 -10.84 15.08 -2.21
N CYS A 160 -11.61 14.20 -2.85
CA CYS A 160 -11.40 12.75 -2.80
C CYS A 160 -10.99 12.16 -4.15
N GLN A 161 -10.32 12.91 -5.02
CA GLN A 161 -9.91 12.39 -6.33
C GLN A 161 -9.05 11.15 -6.19
N LEU A 162 -9.19 10.21 -7.11
CA LEU A 162 -8.37 9.00 -7.07
C LEU A 162 -6.92 9.38 -7.45
N MET A 163 -6.72 10.10 -8.55
CA MET A 163 -5.41 10.62 -8.95
C MET A 163 -5.47 12.10 -9.32
N GLN A 164 -4.55 12.91 -8.79
CA GLN A 164 -4.35 14.29 -9.19
C GLN A 164 -2.89 14.53 -9.60
N ILE A 165 -2.66 14.94 -10.83
CA ILE A 165 -1.34 15.15 -11.40
C ILE A 165 -1.21 16.62 -11.77
N VAL A 166 -0.24 17.32 -11.17
CA VAL A 166 0.03 18.72 -11.50
C VAL A 166 0.98 18.80 -12.70
N VAL A 167 0.55 19.47 -13.77
CA VAL A 167 1.31 19.72 -15.00
C VAL A 167 1.22 21.22 -15.34
N ARG A 168 2.37 21.90 -15.41
CA ARG A 168 2.52 23.33 -15.68
C ARG A 168 3.10 23.64 -17.06
N ASN A 169 3.25 22.63 -17.93
CA ASN A 169 3.92 22.72 -19.23
C ASN A 169 5.41 23.13 -19.11
N GLU A 170 6.09 22.62 -18.08
CA GLU A 170 7.51 22.87 -17.78
C GLU A 170 8.40 21.64 -18.08
N GLY A 171 7.91 20.75 -18.94
CA GLY A 171 8.59 19.50 -19.30
C GLY A 171 8.47 18.43 -18.21
N GLU A 172 7.29 18.28 -17.61
CA GLU A 172 7.02 17.32 -16.54
C GLU A 172 7.07 15.87 -17.02
N LEU A 173 6.64 15.57 -18.26
CA LEU A 173 6.80 14.25 -18.91
C LEU A 173 6.34 13.06 -18.04
N HIS A 174 5.26 13.22 -17.28
CA HIS A 174 4.68 12.13 -16.49
C HIS A 174 4.07 11.06 -17.40
N HIS A 175 4.21 9.79 -17.01
CA HIS A 175 3.70 8.65 -17.77
C HIS A 175 2.77 7.81 -16.90
N ILE A 176 1.47 7.86 -17.21
CA ILE A 176 0.42 7.14 -16.49
C ILE A 176 -0.16 6.10 -17.42
N HIS A 177 0.07 4.80 -17.17
CA HIS A 177 -0.27 3.75 -18.13
C HIS A 177 -0.62 2.42 -17.47
N HIS A 178 -1.42 1.59 -18.14
CA HIS A 178 -1.72 0.21 -17.71
C HIS A 178 -2.25 0.09 -16.27
N ASN A 179 -2.90 1.15 -15.76
CA ASN A 179 -3.57 1.13 -14.47
C ASN A 179 -4.99 0.61 -14.62
N HIS A 180 -5.47 -0.08 -13.60
CA HIS A 180 -6.85 -0.58 -13.55
C HIS A 180 -7.66 0.21 -12.53
N PHE A 181 -8.71 0.88 -12.99
CA PHE A 181 -9.65 1.62 -12.15
C PHE A 181 -10.96 0.83 -12.08
N LEU A 182 -11.32 0.40 -10.88
CA LEU A 182 -12.47 -0.47 -10.61
C LEU A 182 -13.34 0.16 -9.53
N ASP A 183 -14.64 -0.14 -9.60
CA ASP A 183 -15.60 0.15 -8.53
C ASP A 183 -15.54 1.62 -8.06
N VAL A 184 -15.48 2.54 -9.03
CA VAL A 184 -15.49 3.98 -8.81
C VAL A 184 -16.94 4.45 -8.74
N LEU A 185 -17.45 4.62 -7.53
CA LEU A 185 -18.83 5.06 -7.29
C LEU A 185 -19.06 6.52 -7.72
N GLU A 186 -20.31 6.92 -7.95
CA GLU A 186 -20.61 8.33 -8.23
C GLU A 186 -20.37 9.20 -6.99
N GLY A 187 -19.87 10.42 -7.22
CA GLY A 187 -19.69 11.41 -6.17
C GLY A 187 -21.01 11.97 -5.67
N LYS A 188 -21.07 12.32 -4.38
CA LYS A 188 -22.23 13.02 -3.77
C LYS A 188 -22.53 14.39 -4.38
N SER A 189 -21.59 15.00 -5.10
CA SER A 189 -21.77 16.30 -5.75
C SER A 189 -20.95 16.40 -7.05
N ASN A 190 -21.04 17.54 -7.74
CA ASN A 190 -20.53 17.70 -9.10
C ASN A 190 -18.99 17.83 -9.23
N ASN A 191 -18.25 18.06 -8.14
CA ASN A 191 -16.82 18.37 -8.21
C ASN A 191 -16.06 17.73 -7.04
N GLY A 192 -14.82 17.28 -7.28
CA GLY A 192 -13.96 16.77 -6.22
C GLY A 192 -13.86 15.24 -6.15
N TYR A 193 -14.30 14.52 -7.17
CA TYR A 193 -14.46 13.05 -7.18
C TYR A 193 -13.76 12.36 -8.35
N GLU A 194 -13.06 13.12 -9.18
CA GLU A 194 -12.46 12.66 -10.44
C GLU A 194 -11.59 11.41 -10.23
N THR A 195 -11.66 10.49 -11.19
CA THR A 195 -10.75 9.34 -11.26
C THR A 195 -9.33 9.80 -11.55
N LEU A 196 -9.17 10.68 -12.53
CA LEU A 196 -7.91 11.27 -12.90
C LEU A 196 -8.13 12.75 -13.19
N GLN A 197 -7.34 13.61 -12.56
CA GLN A 197 -7.37 15.04 -12.76
C GLN A 197 -5.96 15.52 -13.13
N LEU A 198 -5.81 16.14 -14.30
CA LEU A 198 -4.59 16.82 -14.72
C LEU A 198 -4.79 18.33 -14.51
N ILE A 199 -3.94 19.00 -13.73
CA ILE A 199 -4.12 20.42 -13.31
C ILE A 199 -2.87 21.29 -13.40
#